data_AF-A0A924LD76-F1
#
_entry.id   AF-A0A924LD76-F1
#
_cell.length_a   1.000
_cell.length_b   1.000
_cell.length_c   1.000
_cell.angle_alpha   90.00
_cell.angle_beta   90.00
_cell.angle_gamma   90.00
#
_symmetry.space_group_name_H-M   'P 1'
#
loop_
_entity.id
_entity.type
_entity.pdbx_description
1 polymer ?
#
loop_
_entity_poly.entity_id
_entity_poly.type
_entity_poly.pdbx_seq_one_letter_code
_entity_poly.pdbx_strand_id
1 'polypeptide(L)'
;MSGTELEIGAQTRAATALTSATEPIRSTLSDLATSFEGAATGFKGASASALVEALTHWFEAANELPSIMHHYAANLMAVDTTEARSDIRSTESYGRLAGRLGGPQ
;
A
#
# COMPACT_ATOMS: atom_id res chain seq x y z
N MET A 1 16.82 20.50 -4.74
CA MET A 1 16.21 19.26 -4.19
C MET A 1 14.74 19.52 -3.91
N SER A 2 13.89 19.49 -4.95
CA SER A 2 12.42 19.47 -4.79
C SER A 2 11.98 18.03 -5.03
N GLY A 3 11.93 17.21 -3.99
CA GLY A 3 11.64 15.78 -4.09
C GLY A 3 10.43 15.34 -3.26
N THR A 4 9.72 16.30 -2.67
CA THR A 4 8.62 16.06 -1.73
C THR A 4 7.36 16.87 -2.08
N GLU A 5 7.28 17.42 -3.29
CA GLU A 5 6.02 17.96 -3.78
C GLU A 5 5.16 16.77 -4.24
N LEU A 6 3.96 16.67 -3.68
CA LEU A 6 2.99 15.64 -4.04
C LEU A 6 2.52 15.90 -5.47
N GLU A 7 2.98 15.11 -6.42
CA GLU A 7 2.44 15.14 -7.78
C GLU A 7 1.00 14.63 -7.77
N ILE A 8 0.05 15.48 -8.22
CA ILE A 8 -1.36 15.12 -8.30
C ILE A 8 -1.52 13.80 -9.07
N GLY A 9 -2.15 12.81 -8.43
CA GLY A 9 -2.40 11.51 -9.03
C GLY A 9 -1.26 10.49 -8.90
N ALA A 10 -0.09 10.88 -8.39
CA ALA A 10 1.01 9.94 -8.13
C ALA A 10 0.66 8.96 -7.01
N GLN A 11 -0.06 9.39 -5.97
CA GLN A 11 -0.46 8.51 -4.88
C GLN A 11 -1.59 7.57 -5.29
N THR A 12 -2.48 8.00 -6.18
CA THR A 12 -3.48 7.14 -6.80
C THR A 12 -2.83 6.05 -7.66
N ARG A 13 -1.78 6.39 -8.44
CA ARG A 13 -1.02 5.39 -9.22
C ARG A 13 -0.30 4.40 -8.30
N ALA A 14 0.32 4.89 -7.23
CA ALA A 14 0.98 4.04 -6.24
C ALA A 14 -0.03 3.11 -5.52
N ALA A 15 -1.19 3.62 -5.13
CA ALA A 15 -2.27 2.82 -4.53
C ALA A 15 -2.79 1.74 -5.49
N THR A 16 -2.92 2.07 -6.77
CA THR A 16 -3.34 1.12 -7.81
C THR A 16 -2.30 0.02 -7.98
N ALA A 17 -1.02 0.36 -8.10
CA ALA A 17 0.06 -0.60 -8.21
C ALA A 17 0.13 -1.53 -7.00
N LEU A 18 -0.05 -0.98 -5.79
CA LEU A 18 -0.08 -1.74 -4.55
C LEU A 18 -1.26 -2.73 -4.52
N THR A 19 -2.45 -2.27 -4.91
CA THR A 19 -3.66 -3.11 -4.98
C THR A 19 -3.50 -4.24 -5.99
N SER A 20 -2.90 -3.95 -7.16
CA SER A 20 -2.61 -4.97 -8.18
C SER A 20 -1.55 -5.99 -7.73
N ALA A 21 -0.64 -5.61 -6.84
CA ALA A 21 0.41 -6.48 -6.32
C ALA A 21 -0.08 -7.42 -5.18
N THR A 22 -1.21 -7.10 -4.53
CA THR A 22 -1.73 -7.89 -3.41
C THR A 22 -2.05 -9.33 -3.80
N GLU A 23 -2.68 -9.54 -4.96
CA GLU A 23 -3.07 -10.89 -5.40
C GLU A 23 -1.86 -11.78 -5.76
N PRO A 24 -0.88 -11.31 -6.55
CA PRO A 24 0.37 -12.04 -6.77
C PRO A 24 1.11 -12.43 -5.50
N ILE A 25 1.17 -11.52 -4.51
CA ILE A 25 1.81 -11.79 -3.21
C ILE A 25 1.05 -12.90 -2.48
N ARG A 26 -0.28 -12.80 -2.41
CA ARG A 26 -1.12 -13.84 -1.78
C ARG A 26 -0.92 -15.21 -2.44
N SER A 27 -0.88 -15.26 -3.77
CA SER A 27 -0.60 -16.50 -4.51
C SER A 27 0.76 -17.07 -4.13
N THR A 28 1.80 -16.24 -4.13
CA THR A 28 3.17 -16.66 -3.80
C THR A 28 3.26 -17.23 -2.37
N LEU A 29 2.58 -16.60 -1.41
CA LEU A 29 2.51 -17.10 -0.04
C LEU A 29 1.79 -18.46 0.04
N SER A 30 0.68 -18.61 -0.67
CA SER A 30 -0.05 -19.88 -0.74
C SER A 30 0.79 -20.98 -1.39
N ASP A 31 1.47 -20.69 -2.50
CA ASP A 31 2.32 -21.64 -3.21
C ASP A 31 3.49 -22.10 -2.33
N LEU A 32 4.08 -21.19 -1.57
CA LEU A 32 5.13 -21.51 -0.61
C LEU A 32 4.62 -22.42 0.52
N ALA A 33 3.41 -22.16 1.04
CA ALA A 33 2.79 -23.01 2.06
C ALA A 33 2.59 -24.44 1.54
N THR A 34 2.01 -24.57 0.35
CA THR A 34 1.79 -25.89 -0.30
C THR A 34 3.12 -26.60 -0.60
N SER A 35 4.12 -25.88 -1.10
CA SER A 35 5.45 -26.45 -1.33
C SER A 35 6.08 -26.97 -0.04
N PHE A 36 5.88 -26.27 1.07
CA PHE A 36 6.40 -26.70 2.35
C PHE A 36 5.66 -27.93 2.90
N GLU A 37 4.33 -27.96 2.84
CA GLU A 37 3.55 -29.14 3.25
C GLU A 37 3.98 -30.40 2.51
N GLY A 38 4.28 -30.30 1.21
CA GLY A 38 4.82 -31.40 0.41
C GLY A 38 6.21 -31.86 0.88
N ALA A 39 7.10 -30.93 1.20
CA ALA A 39 8.45 -31.22 1.67
C ALA A 39 8.53 -31.69 3.14
N ALA A 40 7.55 -31.29 3.97
CA ALA A 40 7.55 -31.49 5.41
C ALA A 40 7.57 -32.97 5.81
N THR A 41 7.01 -33.84 4.98
CA THR A 41 6.99 -35.30 5.18
C THR A 41 8.39 -35.93 5.30
N GLY A 42 9.42 -35.28 4.74
CA GLY A 42 10.81 -35.71 4.82
C GLY A 42 11.55 -35.27 6.08
N PHE A 43 11.05 -34.28 6.82
CA PHE A 43 11.72 -33.76 8.00
C PHE A 43 11.38 -34.59 9.24
N LYS A 44 12.39 -35.08 9.95
CA LYS A 44 12.24 -35.85 11.20
C LYS A 44 13.16 -35.31 12.30
N GLY A 45 12.72 -35.41 13.55
CA GLY A 45 13.49 -35.03 14.74
C GLY A 45 13.25 -33.60 15.21
N ALA A 46 13.94 -33.20 16.27
CA ALA A 46 13.73 -31.91 16.95
C ALA A 46 13.92 -30.68 16.04
N SER A 47 14.86 -30.76 15.09
CA SER A 47 15.09 -29.69 14.10
C SER A 47 13.93 -29.49 13.13
N ALA A 48 13.17 -30.55 12.83
CA ALA A 48 11.96 -30.46 12.01
C ALA A 48 10.86 -29.69 12.75
N SER A 49 10.71 -29.92 14.05
CA SER A 49 9.74 -29.21 14.89
C SER A 49 10.04 -27.71 14.95
N ALA A 50 11.30 -27.32 15.15
CA ALA A 50 11.70 -25.92 15.17
C ALA A 50 11.48 -25.21 13.82
N LEU A 51 11.69 -25.93 12.71
CA LEU A 51 11.40 -25.40 11.36
C LEU A 51 9.90 -25.17 11.16
N VAL A 52 9.05 -26.11 11.57
CA VAL A 52 7.58 -25.96 11.48
C VAL A 52 7.09 -24.78 12.33
N GLU A 53 7.62 -24.60 13.53
CA GLU A 53 7.29 -23.48 14.40
C GLU A 53 7.71 -22.13 13.78
N ALA A 54 8.94 -22.05 13.28
CA ALA A 54 9.44 -20.84 12.61
C ALA A 54 8.60 -20.49 11.36
N LEU A 55 8.18 -21.49 10.59
CA LEU A 55 7.35 -21.28 9.41
C LEU A 55 5.93 -20.89 9.76
N THR A 56 5.35 -21.48 10.81
CA THR A 56 4.02 -21.06 11.31
C THR A 56 4.03 -19.58 11.64
N HIS A 57 5.02 -19.12 12.42
CA HIS A 57 5.14 -17.69 12.75
C HIS A 57 5.39 -16.81 11.53
N TRP A 58 6.18 -17.30 10.56
CA TRP A 58 6.40 -16.58 9.32
C TRP A 58 5.10 -16.42 8.52
N PHE A 59 4.29 -17.48 8.39
CA PHE A 59 3.00 -17.43 7.70
C PHE A 59 1.98 -16.56 8.42
N GLU A 60 1.95 -16.59 9.77
CA GLU A 60 1.13 -15.69 10.57
C GLU A 60 1.45 -14.23 10.26
N ALA A 61 2.73 -13.85 10.32
CA ALA A 61 3.16 -12.49 9.99
C ALA A 61 2.90 -12.13 8.51
N ALA A 62 3.14 -13.07 7.59
CA ALA A 62 2.93 -12.85 6.16
C ALA A 62 1.46 -12.66 5.81
N ASN A 63 0.53 -13.27 6.56
CA ASN A 63 -0.91 -13.08 6.39
C ASN A 63 -1.40 -11.68 6.76
N GLU A 64 -0.63 -10.90 7.52
CA GLU A 64 -0.95 -9.50 7.81
C GLU A 64 -0.64 -8.56 6.64
N LEU A 65 0.30 -8.94 5.76
CA LEU A 65 0.76 -8.10 4.64
C LEU A 65 -0.37 -7.63 3.72
N PRO A 66 -1.31 -8.48 3.26
CA PRO A 66 -2.40 -8.01 2.40
C PRO A 66 -3.27 -6.92 3.04
N SER A 67 -3.56 -7.05 4.34
CA SER A 67 -4.34 -6.07 5.09
C SER A 67 -3.59 -4.74 5.22
N ILE A 68 -2.30 -4.80 5.60
CA ILE A 68 -1.43 -3.62 5.70
C ILE A 68 -1.34 -2.90 4.35
N MET A 69 -1.14 -3.66 3.26
CA MET A 69 -1.11 -3.11 1.91
C MET A 69 -2.43 -2.43 1.56
N HIS A 70 -3.57 -3.07 1.84
CA HIS A 70 -4.87 -2.46 1.58
C HIS A 70 -5.06 -1.13 2.33
N HIS A 71 -4.73 -1.09 3.62
CA HIS A 71 -4.78 0.13 4.42
C HIS A 71 -3.82 1.21 3.91
N TYR A 72 -2.62 0.82 3.49
CA TYR A 72 -1.65 1.75 2.93
C TYR A 72 -2.14 2.35 1.60
N ALA A 73 -2.69 1.54 0.69
CA ALA A 73 -3.31 2.03 -0.55
C ALA A 73 -4.46 3.00 -0.28
N ALA A 74 -5.34 2.70 0.68
CA ALA A 74 -6.43 3.60 1.07
C ALA A 74 -5.91 4.95 1.58
N ASN A 75 -4.84 4.93 2.40
CA ASN A 75 -4.20 6.14 2.89
C ASN A 75 -3.57 6.98 1.76
N LEU A 76 -2.92 6.33 0.79
CA LEU A 76 -2.38 7.01 -0.39
C LEU A 76 -3.47 7.73 -1.20
N MET A 77 -4.62 7.07 -1.42
CA MET A 77 -5.76 7.69 -2.09
C MET A 77 -6.35 8.86 -1.30
N ALA A 78 -6.37 8.76 0.03
CA ALA A 78 -6.85 9.83 0.90
C ALA A 78 -5.95 11.07 0.85
N VAL A 79 -4.63 10.88 0.73
CA VAL A 79 -3.66 11.98 0.52
C VAL A 79 -3.97 12.71 -0.79
N ASP A 80 -4.07 12.01 -1.91
CA ASP A 80 -4.40 12.62 -3.22
C ASP A 80 -5.73 13.39 -3.18
N THR A 81 -6.74 12.82 -2.52
CA THR A 81 -8.05 13.47 -2.37
C THR A 81 -7.96 14.75 -1.54
N THR A 82 -7.11 14.75 -0.51
CA THR A 82 -6.91 15.91 0.37
C THR A 82 -6.16 17.03 -0.32
N GLU A 83 -5.10 16.69 -1.07
CA GLU A 83 -4.34 17.65 -1.88
C GLU A 83 -5.23 18.29 -2.96
N ALA A 84 -5.99 17.49 -3.72
CA ALA A 84 -6.90 18.02 -4.73
C ALA A 84 -7.94 18.99 -4.12
N ARG A 85 -8.46 18.71 -2.92
CA ARG A 85 -9.36 19.63 -2.19
C ARG A 85 -8.64 20.87 -1.65
N SER A 86 -7.36 20.78 -1.33
CA SER A 86 -6.54 21.91 -0.92
C SER A 86 -6.34 22.88 -2.09
N ASP A 87 -5.99 22.36 -3.27
CA ASP A 87 -5.76 23.13 -4.48
C ASP A 87 -7.02 23.87 -4.96
N ILE A 88 -8.18 23.21 -4.92
CA ILE A 88 -9.47 23.85 -5.24
C ILE A 88 -9.74 25.01 -4.29
N ARG A 89 -9.59 24.80 -2.98
CA ARG A 89 -9.82 25.86 -1.97
C ARG A 89 -8.86 27.03 -2.13
N SER A 90 -7.59 26.73 -2.42
CA SER A 90 -6.56 27.73 -2.71
C SER A 90 -6.96 28.57 -3.93
N THR A 91 -7.27 27.93 -5.06
CA THR A 91 -7.68 28.59 -6.30
C THR A 91 -8.92 29.46 -6.12
N GLU A 92 -9.94 28.98 -5.42
CA GLU A 92 -11.13 29.77 -5.11
C GLU A 92 -10.82 30.97 -4.21
N SER A 93 -9.95 30.79 -3.21
CA SER A 93 -9.56 31.88 -2.29
C SER A 93 -8.80 32.97 -3.03
N TYR A 94 -7.89 32.60 -3.94
CA TYR A 94 -7.19 33.52 -4.81
C TYR A 94 -8.14 34.21 -5.79
N GLY A 95 -9.08 33.49 -6.42
CA GLY A 95 -10.08 34.08 -7.30
C GLY A 95 -10.99 35.09 -6.59
N ARG A 96 -11.43 34.78 -5.35
CA ARG A 96 -12.20 35.71 -4.52
C ARG A 96 -11.38 36.94 -4.13
N LEU A 97 -10.09 36.78 -3.82
CA LEU A 97 -9.21 37.90 -3.47
C LEU A 97 -8.90 38.77 -4.70
N ALA A 98 -8.57 38.17 -5.84
CA ALA A 98 -8.29 38.85 -7.10
C ALA A 98 -9.51 39.62 -7.63
N GLY A 99 -10.71 39.03 -7.54
CA GLY A 99 -11.97 39.71 -7.88
C GLY A 99 -12.30 40.90 -6.97
N ARG A 100 -11.91 40.83 -5.68
CA ARG A 100 -12.09 41.95 -4.73
C ARG A 100 -11.06 43.06 -4.91
N LEU A 101 -9.90 42.77 -5.48
CA LEU A 101 -8.82 43.73 -5.73
C LEU A 101 -8.86 44.33 -7.16
N GLY A 102 -9.85 43.96 -7.99
CA GLY A 102 -10.06 44.53 -9.32
C GLY A 102 -9.16 43.96 -10.42
N GLY A 103 -8.84 42.66 -10.38
CA GLY A 103 -8.02 42.01 -11.41
C GLY A 103 -8.63 42.03 -12.83
N PRO A 104 -7.80 41.99 -13.90
CA PRO A 104 -8.25 42.14 -15.28
C PRO A 104 -9.11 40.96 -15.73
N GLN A 105 -10.15 41.26 -16.52
CA GLN A 105 -11.05 40.29 -17.16
C GLN A 105 -10.32 39.41 -18.18
#